data_AF-A0A0D2Y2T9-F1
#
_entry.id   AF-A0A0D2Y2T9-F1
#
_cell.length_a   1.000
_cell.length_b   1.000
_cell.length_c   1.000
_cell.angle_alpha   90.00
_cell.angle_beta   90.00
_cell.angle_gamma   90.00
#
_symmetry.space_group_name_H-M   'P 1'
#
loop_
_entity.id
_entity.type
_entity.pdbx_description
1 polymer ?
#
loop_
_entity_poly.entity_id
_entity_poly.type
_entity_poly.pdbx_seq_one_letter_code
_entity_poly.pdbx_strand_id
1 'polypeptide(L)'
;LVTMVPSQLSLHSSNPVMSEPIKKAFIFGGSANPEQTNATFSSTDIFSEFVSRCRTEYGELQPHANFTLFGTKVATMEATLPQFTDGQLGSIDGPRVIIVGAEHEEAVNRDVPEKLHKAIKGSHIEILTGVSHFAPLQDPDQFTKAVEEWFEAPIP
;
A
#
# COMPACT_ATOMS: atom_id res chain seq x y z
N LEU A 1 -8.59 4.29 4.00
CA LEU A 1 -7.21 4.50 3.52
C LEU A 1 -6.56 3.14 3.40
N VAL A 2 -6.36 2.65 2.18
CA VAL A 2 -5.81 1.32 1.92
C VAL A 2 -4.33 1.47 1.63
N THR A 3 -3.51 1.57 2.67
CA THR A 3 -2.16 1.02 2.60
C THR A 3 -2.33 -0.49 2.77
N MET A 4 -2.33 -1.23 1.66
CA MET A 4 -2.24 -2.69 1.74
C MET A 4 -0.87 -3.02 2.30
N VAL A 5 -0.82 -3.36 3.59
CA VAL A 5 0.35 -4.02 4.18
C VAL A 5 0.58 -5.28 3.35
N PRO A 6 1.74 -5.47 2.71
CA PRO A 6 1.95 -6.64 1.87
C PRO A 6 2.04 -7.95 2.66
N SER A 7 1.84 -7.94 3.98
CA SER A 7 1.60 -9.15 4.78
C SER A 7 0.40 -9.97 4.28
N GLN A 8 -0.48 -9.39 3.45
CA GLN A 8 -1.56 -10.10 2.75
C GLN A 8 -1.16 -10.71 1.39
N LEU A 9 0.05 -10.44 0.88
CA LEU A 9 0.54 -10.95 -0.42
C LEU A 9 1.30 -12.27 -0.32
N SER A 10 1.41 -12.86 0.87
CA SER A 10 1.88 -14.24 1.00
C SER A 10 0.82 -15.17 0.42
N LEU A 11 0.99 -15.57 -0.85
CA LEU A 11 0.15 -16.49 -1.62
C LEU A 11 0.04 -17.92 -1.04
N HIS A 12 0.47 -18.13 0.21
CA HIS A 12 0.28 -19.37 0.95
C HIS A 12 -0.33 -19.06 2.32
N SER A 13 -1.65 -19.21 2.42
CA SER A 13 -2.33 -19.34 3.71
C SER A 13 -1.87 -20.65 4.36
N SER A 14 -1.18 -20.57 5.50
CA SER A 14 -0.90 -21.72 6.38
C SER A 14 -2.14 -22.16 7.19
N ASN A 15 -3.31 -21.58 6.92
CA ASN A 15 -4.59 -21.92 7.55
C ASN A 15 -5.57 -22.49 6.50
N PRO A 16 -6.00 -23.77 6.63
CA PRO A 16 -6.83 -24.46 5.63
C PRO A 16 -8.31 -24.00 5.56
N VAL A 17 -8.71 -22.96 6.30
CA VAL A 17 -10.10 -22.43 6.34
C VAL A 17 -10.22 -21.05 5.66
N MET A 18 -9.33 -20.69 4.73
CA MET A 18 -9.35 -19.36 4.10
C MET A 18 -9.93 -19.38 2.68
N SER A 19 -10.58 -18.26 2.35
CA SER A 19 -11.20 -17.84 1.09
C SER A 19 -10.46 -18.22 -0.19
N GLU A 20 -11.18 -18.20 -1.31
CA GLU A 20 -10.63 -18.37 -2.67
C GLU A 20 -9.30 -17.60 -2.87
N PRO A 21 -8.31 -18.16 -3.59
CA PRO A 21 -7.02 -17.51 -3.81
C PRO A 21 -7.17 -16.11 -4.42
N ILE A 22 -6.28 -15.18 -4.03
CA ILE A 22 -6.22 -13.83 -4.62
C ILE A 22 -6.00 -13.97 -6.13
N LYS A 23 -6.94 -13.44 -6.93
CA LYS A 23 -6.91 -13.56 -8.40
C LYS A 23 -6.00 -12.53 -9.06
N LYS A 24 -6.02 -11.29 -8.56
CA LYS A 24 -5.17 -10.16 -8.96
C LYS A 24 -4.92 -9.25 -7.76
N ALA A 25 -3.80 -8.54 -7.74
CA ALA A 25 -3.44 -7.58 -6.69
C ALA A 25 -3.07 -6.22 -7.31
N PHE A 26 -3.58 -5.15 -6.71
CA PHE A 26 -3.26 -3.76 -7.02
C PHE A 26 -2.52 -3.17 -5.81
N ILE A 27 -1.23 -2.89 -5.96
CA ILE A 27 -0.36 -2.46 -4.86
C ILE A 27 -0.02 -0.98 -5.02
N PHE A 28 -0.72 -0.12 -4.29
CA PHE A 28 -0.43 1.32 -4.21
C PHE A 28 0.17 1.70 -2.87
N GLY A 29 1.20 2.56 -2.87
CA GLY A 29 1.88 3.00 -1.63
C GLY A 29 2.51 1.85 -0.83
N GLY A 30 2.91 0.78 -1.52
CA GLY A 30 3.47 -0.43 -0.89
C GLY A 30 4.96 -0.31 -0.58
N SER A 31 5.41 -1.08 0.42
CA SER A 31 6.82 -1.26 0.77
C SER A 31 7.10 -2.72 1.15
N ALA A 32 8.31 -3.21 0.88
CA ALA A 32 8.77 -4.54 1.26
C ALA A 32 9.39 -4.58 2.67
N ASN A 33 9.89 -3.45 3.16
CA ASN A 33 10.48 -3.29 4.49
C ASN A 33 10.40 -1.83 4.98
N PRO A 34 10.68 -1.55 6.27
CA PRO A 34 10.55 -0.20 6.82
C PRO A 34 11.55 0.80 6.22
N GLU A 35 12.72 0.34 5.75
CA GLU A 35 13.73 1.22 5.13
C GLU A 35 13.25 1.81 3.79
N GLN A 36 12.21 1.24 3.19
CA GLN A 36 11.60 1.74 1.97
C GLN A 36 10.60 2.88 2.22
N THR A 37 10.26 3.19 3.47
CA THR A 37 9.43 4.34 3.82
C THR A 37 10.27 5.63 3.87
N ASN A 38 9.66 6.76 3.56
CA ASN A 38 10.32 8.06 3.69
C ASN A 38 10.37 8.46 5.17
N ALA A 39 11.56 8.38 5.78
CA ALA A 39 11.79 8.67 7.19
C ALA A 39 11.40 10.10 7.62
N THR A 40 11.28 11.04 6.68
CA THR A 40 10.93 12.44 6.97
C THR A 40 9.43 12.73 6.88
N PHE A 41 8.63 11.83 6.29
CA PHE A 41 7.21 12.07 6.02
C PHE A 41 6.41 12.40 7.29
N SER A 42 6.67 11.67 8.38
CA SER A 42 5.98 11.86 9.67
C SER A 42 6.25 13.21 10.34
N SER A 43 7.25 13.96 9.85
CA SER A 43 7.59 15.31 10.33
C SER A 43 6.99 16.43 9.47
N THR A 44 6.21 16.09 8.44
CA THR A 44 5.61 17.08 7.53
C THR A 44 4.28 17.63 8.05
N ASP A 45 3.94 18.84 7.59
CA ASP A 45 2.65 19.47 7.90
C ASP A 45 1.47 18.65 7.35
N ILE A 46 1.62 18.07 6.15
CA ILE A 46 0.57 17.26 5.52
C ILE A 46 0.28 15.98 6.31
N PHE A 47 1.30 15.34 6.89
CA PHE A 47 1.10 14.19 7.77
C PHE A 47 0.36 14.59 9.05
N SER A 48 0.73 15.72 9.65
CA SER A 48 0.08 16.25 10.84
C SER A 48 -1.41 16.55 10.60
N GLU A 49 -1.72 17.18 9.47
CA GLU A 49 -3.09 17.46 9.02
C GLU A 49 -3.89 16.17 8.79
N PHE A 50 -3.28 15.20 8.09
CA PHE A 50 -3.88 13.89 7.85
C PHE A 50 -4.23 13.15 9.15
N VAL A 51 -3.32 13.11 10.13
CA VAL A 51 -3.56 12.45 11.42
C VAL A 51 -4.64 13.19 12.22
N SER A 52 -4.66 14.52 12.18
CA SER A 52 -5.70 15.35 12.82
C SER A 52 -7.09 15.05 12.27
N ARG A 53 -7.20 14.99 10.93
CA ARG A 53 -8.44 14.61 10.24
C ARG A 53 -8.87 13.19 10.59
N CYS A 54 -7.95 12.22 10.52
CA CYS A 54 -8.23 10.83 10.89
C CYS A 54 -8.74 10.70 12.33
N ARG A 55 -8.16 11.44 13.28
CA ARG A 55 -8.60 11.42 14.68
C ARG A 55 -10.05 11.89 14.82
N THR A 56 -10.42 12.95 14.09
CA THR A 56 -11.77 13.52 14.10
C THR A 56 -12.77 12.51 13.53
N GLU A 57 -12.53 12.02 12.30
CA GLU A 57 -13.41 11.06 11.63
C GLU A 57 -13.50 9.74 12.41
N TYR A 58 -12.40 9.26 12.99
CA TYR A 58 -12.43 8.05 13.81
C TYR A 58 -13.27 8.22 15.08
N GLY A 59 -13.27 9.39 15.71
CA GLY A 59 -14.10 9.69 16.87
C GLY A 59 -15.60 9.66 16.54
N GLU A 60 -15.98 10.07 15.33
CA GLU A 60 -17.36 10.00 14.85
C GLU A 60 -17.77 8.56 14.48
N LEU A 61 -16.89 7.85 13.74
CA LEU A 61 -17.19 6.52 13.21
C LEU A 61 -17.04 5.40 14.25
N GLN A 62 -16.16 5.58 15.24
CA GLN A 62 -15.80 4.58 16.27
C GLN A 62 -15.74 5.23 17.66
N PRO A 63 -16.87 5.75 18.19
CA PRO A 63 -16.90 6.64 19.37
C PRO A 63 -16.43 6.00 20.69
N HIS A 64 -16.36 4.66 20.76
CA HIS A 64 -15.90 3.93 21.94
C HIS A 64 -14.49 3.37 21.79
N ALA A 65 -13.84 3.56 20.64
CA ALA A 65 -12.51 3.03 20.38
C ALA A 65 -11.42 4.05 20.76
N ASN A 66 -10.23 3.54 21.08
CA ASN A 66 -9.10 4.36 21.48
C ASN A 66 -8.19 4.65 20.27
N PHE A 67 -8.33 5.85 19.70
CA PHE A 67 -7.53 6.28 18.55
C PHE A 67 -6.03 6.27 18.83
N THR A 68 -5.60 6.72 20.01
CA THR A 68 -4.17 6.72 20.38
C THR A 68 -3.61 5.30 20.42
N LEU A 69 -4.34 4.35 21.02
CA LEU A 69 -3.94 2.94 21.03
C LEU A 69 -3.84 2.35 19.61
N PHE A 70 -4.80 2.68 18.74
CA PHE A 70 -4.77 2.27 17.34
C PHE A 70 -3.54 2.85 16.62
N GLY A 71 -3.34 4.18 16.71
CA GLY A 71 -2.20 4.86 16.09
C GLY A 71 -0.85 4.34 16.57
N THR A 72 -0.69 4.06 17.87
CA THR A 72 0.54 3.46 18.41
C THR A 72 0.80 2.06 17.82
N LYS A 73 -0.24 1.24 17.63
CA LYS A 73 -0.10 -0.08 17.01
C LYS A 73 0.27 0.02 15.54
N VAL A 74 -0.34 0.94 14.79
CA VAL A 74 0.00 1.21 13.39
C VAL A 74 1.45 1.68 13.27
N ALA A 75 1.86 2.68 14.07
CA ALA A 75 3.24 3.17 14.07
C ALA A 75 4.26 2.08 14.42
N THR A 76 3.94 1.22 15.39
CA THR A 76 4.82 0.08 15.74
C THR A 76 4.93 -0.91 14.58
N MET A 77 3.82 -1.21 13.92
CA MET A 77 3.80 -2.09 12.75
C MET A 77 4.62 -1.49 11.61
N GLU A 78 4.37 -0.24 11.22
CA GLU A 78 5.08 0.43 10.12
C GLU A 78 6.59 0.57 10.39
N ALA A 79 6.99 0.73 11.65
CA ALA A 79 8.40 0.81 12.03
C ALA A 79 9.15 -0.53 11.98
N THR A 80 8.43 -1.67 11.95
CA THR A 80 9.05 -3.00 12.10
C THR A 80 8.71 -3.97 10.97
N LEU A 81 7.62 -3.73 10.26
CA LEU A 81 7.04 -4.61 9.24
C LEU A 81 6.65 -3.80 8.00
N PRO A 82 6.59 -4.45 6.82
CA PRO A 82 6.95 -5.86 6.55
C PRO A 82 8.47 -6.11 6.58
N GLN A 83 8.92 -7.35 6.37
CA GLN A 83 10.35 -7.72 6.27
C GLN A 83 10.54 -8.70 5.10
N PHE A 84 10.03 -8.33 3.93
CA PHE A 84 10.11 -9.16 2.73
C PHE A 84 11.49 -9.05 2.09
N THR A 85 12.05 -10.20 1.78
CA THR A 85 13.23 -10.33 0.92
C THR A 85 12.84 -10.40 -0.54
N ASP A 86 13.74 -10.01 -1.45
CA ASP A 86 13.54 -10.17 -2.90
C ASP A 86 13.23 -11.63 -3.29
N GLY A 87 13.78 -12.61 -2.55
CA GLY A 87 13.48 -14.03 -2.77
C GLY A 87 12.03 -14.40 -2.44
N GLN A 88 11.45 -13.83 -1.38
CA GLN A 88 10.03 -14.00 -1.05
C GLN A 88 9.14 -13.28 -2.06
N LEU A 89 9.50 -12.05 -2.44
CA LEU A 89 8.75 -11.31 -3.47
C LEU A 89 8.80 -12.02 -4.83
N GLY A 90 9.94 -12.61 -5.19
CA GLY A 90 10.11 -13.38 -6.42
C GLY A 90 9.35 -14.71 -6.47
N SER A 91 8.71 -15.12 -5.37
CA SER A 91 7.79 -16.28 -5.32
C SER A 91 6.33 -15.92 -5.63
N ILE A 92 6.02 -14.63 -5.72
CA ILE A 92 4.69 -14.13 -6.06
C ILE A 92 4.43 -14.35 -7.56
N ASP A 93 3.20 -14.75 -7.90
CA ASP A 93 2.73 -14.87 -9.30
C ASP A 93 2.61 -13.48 -9.94
N GLY A 94 3.72 -12.99 -10.49
CA GLY A 94 3.86 -11.62 -10.96
C GLY A 94 2.82 -11.16 -11.98
N PRO A 95 2.45 -11.93 -13.01
CA PRO A 95 1.38 -11.55 -13.96
C PRO A 95 0.03 -11.18 -13.31
N ARG A 96 -0.18 -11.56 -12.04
CA ARG A 96 -1.37 -11.20 -11.25
C ARG A 96 -1.17 -9.96 -10.39
N VAL A 97 -0.08 -9.23 -10.51
CA VAL A 97 0.26 -8.08 -9.67
C VAL A 97 0.56 -6.86 -10.52
N ILE A 98 -0.05 -5.73 -10.16
CA ILE A 98 0.39 -4.40 -10.60
C ILE A 98 0.92 -3.62 -9.40
N ILE A 99 2.08 -2.98 -9.60
CA ILE A 99 2.67 -2.03 -8.67
C ILE A 99 2.33 -0.63 -9.15
N VAL A 100 1.65 0.15 -8.32
CA VAL A 100 1.21 1.50 -8.66
C VAL A 100 1.89 2.51 -7.76
N GLY A 101 2.59 3.45 -8.37
CA GLY A 101 3.21 4.60 -7.70
C GLY A 101 2.47 5.90 -8.00
N ALA A 102 2.94 6.98 -7.38
CA ALA A 102 2.48 8.35 -7.63
C ALA A 102 3.67 9.26 -7.96
N GLU A 103 3.50 10.18 -8.91
CA GLU A 103 4.56 11.09 -9.38
C GLU A 103 5.19 11.90 -8.24
N HIS A 104 4.37 12.36 -7.30
CA HIS A 104 4.73 13.16 -6.14
C HIS A 104 4.68 12.35 -4.83
N GLU A 105 4.88 11.03 -4.88
CA GLU A 105 4.95 10.18 -3.68
C GLU A 105 5.92 10.74 -2.61
N GLU A 106 5.47 10.75 -1.36
CA GLU A 106 6.08 11.47 -0.25
C GLU A 106 6.13 10.67 1.07
N ALA A 107 5.36 9.59 1.19
CA ALA A 107 5.35 8.67 2.33
C ALA A 107 6.24 7.44 2.12
N VAL A 108 6.37 6.97 0.88
CA VAL A 108 7.27 5.90 0.46
C VAL A 108 8.41 6.47 -0.38
N ASN A 109 9.59 5.85 -0.37
CA ASN A 109 10.68 6.31 -1.24
C ASN A 109 10.29 6.16 -2.72
N ARG A 110 10.55 7.18 -3.54
CA ARG A 110 10.07 7.27 -4.94
C ARG A 110 10.57 6.14 -5.86
N ASP A 111 11.66 5.46 -5.50
CA ASP A 111 12.22 4.34 -6.25
C ASP A 111 11.63 2.96 -5.88
N VAL A 112 10.75 2.91 -4.87
CA VAL A 112 10.18 1.66 -4.36
C VAL A 112 9.27 0.95 -5.34
N PRO A 113 8.38 1.63 -6.11
CA PRO A 113 7.59 0.95 -7.13
C PRO A 113 8.47 0.15 -8.12
N GLU A 114 9.57 0.73 -8.60
CA GLU A 114 10.52 0.06 -9.49
C GLU A 114 11.23 -1.12 -8.80
N LYS A 115 11.64 -0.96 -7.54
CA LYS A 115 12.25 -2.05 -6.75
C LYS A 115 11.29 -3.22 -6.56
N LEU A 116 10.04 -2.96 -6.20
CA LEU A 116 9.00 -3.98 -6.04
C LEU A 116 8.71 -4.69 -7.36
N HIS A 117 8.56 -3.93 -8.45
CA HIS A 117 8.35 -4.50 -9.78
C HIS A 117 9.50 -5.42 -10.22
N LYS A 118 10.75 -5.02 -9.95
CA LYS A 118 11.93 -5.85 -10.21
C LYS A 118 11.95 -7.13 -9.36
N ALA A 119 11.55 -7.04 -8.09
CA ALA A 119 11.56 -8.18 -7.18
C ALA A 119 10.41 -9.17 -7.49
N ILE A 120 9.23 -8.67 -7.86
CA ILE A 120 8.06 -9.46 -8.26
C ILE A 120 8.11 -9.68 -9.77
N LYS A 121 8.81 -10.74 -10.17
CA LYS A 121 9.09 -11.03 -11.58
C LYS A 121 7.82 -11.18 -12.42
N GLY A 122 7.70 -10.38 -13.48
CA GLY A 122 6.56 -10.41 -14.39
C GLY A 122 5.35 -9.60 -13.92
N SER A 123 5.48 -8.86 -12.81
CA SER A 123 4.47 -7.85 -12.42
C SER A 123 4.34 -6.73 -13.45
N HIS A 124 3.25 -6.00 -13.36
CA HIS A 124 3.02 -4.75 -14.07
C HIS A 124 3.44 -3.57 -13.19
N ILE A 125 3.72 -2.42 -13.80
CA ILE A 125 3.99 -1.17 -13.09
C ILE A 125 3.27 0.00 -13.76
N GLU A 126 2.71 0.91 -12.96
CA GLU A 126 2.08 2.15 -13.40
C GLU A 126 2.42 3.28 -12.42
N ILE A 127 2.62 4.50 -12.91
CA ILE A 127 2.85 5.69 -12.08
C ILE A 127 1.75 6.70 -12.39
N LEU A 128 0.94 7.03 -11.39
CA LEU A 128 -0.12 8.02 -11.48
C LEU A 128 0.46 9.43 -11.53
N THR A 129 -0.06 10.27 -12.43
CA THR A 129 0.48 11.60 -12.72
C THR A 129 -0.21 12.70 -11.92
N GLY A 130 0.54 13.70 -11.47
CA GLY A 130 0.00 14.87 -10.76
C GLY A 130 -0.54 14.61 -9.34
N VAL A 131 -0.33 13.40 -8.81
CA VAL A 131 -0.79 12.98 -7.47
C VAL A 131 0.36 12.53 -6.58
N SER A 132 0.12 12.46 -5.27
CA SER A 132 1.05 12.00 -4.23
C SER A 132 0.56 10.70 -3.56
N HIS A 133 1.08 10.38 -2.37
CA HIS A 133 0.57 9.27 -1.55
C HIS A 133 -0.94 9.34 -1.29
N PHE A 134 -1.50 10.55 -1.36
CA PHE A 134 -2.92 10.80 -1.18
C PHE A 134 -3.71 10.75 -2.50
N ALA A 135 -3.19 10.10 -3.54
CA ALA A 135 -3.86 9.94 -4.84
C ALA A 135 -5.35 9.55 -4.76
N PRO A 136 -5.79 8.60 -3.90
CA PRO A 136 -7.22 8.27 -3.78
C PRO A 136 -8.11 9.44 -3.37
N LEU A 137 -7.55 10.47 -2.71
CA LEU A 137 -8.27 11.67 -2.28
C LEU A 137 -8.05 12.85 -3.24
N GLN A 138 -6.85 12.98 -3.82
CA GLN A 138 -6.48 14.08 -4.71
C GLN A 138 -7.13 13.98 -6.09
N ASP A 139 -7.16 12.77 -6.66
CA ASP A 139 -7.75 12.48 -7.96
C ASP A 139 -8.44 11.10 -7.92
N PRO A 140 -9.64 11.01 -7.30
CA PRO A 140 -10.35 9.75 -7.17
C PRO A 140 -10.74 9.14 -8.52
N ASP A 141 -10.92 9.95 -9.56
CA ASP A 141 -11.29 9.48 -10.90
C ASP A 141 -10.11 8.74 -11.54
N GLN A 142 -8.92 9.33 -11.52
CA GLN A 142 -7.70 8.67 -12.01
C GLN A 142 -7.38 7.41 -11.23
N PHE A 143 -7.46 7.47 -9.89
CA PHE A 143 -7.17 6.31 -9.04
C PHE A 143 -8.17 5.17 -9.28
N THR A 144 -9.46 5.47 -9.34
CA THR A 144 -10.51 4.46 -9.57
C THR A 144 -10.37 3.84 -10.95
N LYS A 145 -10.10 4.66 -11.98
CA LYS A 145 -9.86 4.16 -13.33
C LYS A 145 -8.69 3.17 -13.38
N ALA A 146 -7.56 3.47 -12.74
CA ALA A 146 -6.42 2.55 -12.68
C ALA A 146 -6.77 1.21 -11.99
N VAL A 147 -7.59 1.26 -10.93
CA VAL A 147 -8.10 0.06 -10.26
C VAL A 147 -9.00 -0.75 -11.20
N GLU A 148 -9.98 -0.10 -11.82
CA GLU A 148 -10.95 -0.76 -12.71
C GLU A 148 -10.25 -1.39 -13.93
N GLU A 149 -9.41 -0.63 -14.63
CA GLU A 149 -8.65 -1.13 -15.79
C GLU A 149 -7.80 -2.35 -15.40
N TRP A 150 -7.17 -2.35 -14.23
CA TRP A 150 -6.42 -3.50 -13.76
C TRP A 150 -7.32 -4.71 -13.52
N PHE A 151 -8.46 -4.57 -12.85
CA PHE A 151 -9.31 -5.73 -12.52
C PHE A 151 -10.14 -6.24 -13.71
N GLU A 152 -10.40 -5.40 -14.72
CA GLU A 152 -11.07 -5.80 -15.96
C GLU A 152 -10.12 -6.47 -16.97
N ALA A 153 -8.83 -6.11 -16.95
CA ALA A 153 -7.86 -6.67 -17.88
C ALA A 153 -7.67 -8.19 -17.67
N PRO A 154 -7.65 -9.00 -18.75
CA PRO A 154 -7.31 -10.41 -18.64
C PRO A 154 -5.88 -10.59 -18.14
N ILE A 155 -5.64 -11.67 -17.40
CA ILE A 155 -4.27 -12.04 -16.98
C ILE A 155 -3.57 -12.62 -18.22
N PRO A 156 -2.35 -12.14 -18.58
CA PRO A 156 -1.57 -12.68 -19.69
C PRO A 156 -1.26 -14.18 -19.57
#